data_AF-A0A8H7D1F2-F1
#
_entry.id   AF-A0A8H7D1F2-F1
#
_cell.length_a   1.000
_cell.length_b   1.000
_cell.length_c   1.000
_cell.angle_alpha   90.00
_cell.angle_beta   90.00
_cell.angle_gamma   90.00
#
_symmetry.space_group_name_H-M   'P 1'
#
loop_
_entity.id
_entity.type
_entity.pdbx_description
1 polymer ?
#
loop_
_entity_poly.entity_id
_entity_poly.type
_entity_poly.pdbx_seq_one_letter_code
_entity_poly.pdbx_strand_id
1 'polypeptide(L)'
;MIRSLAPLAKCLRRARGRILSSPTPSIARSGASGIVVYILDKKMYVANVGNASAVVSKGGSAVPVSTKHDPYDRAETARIRAAEGWISPPGLVNDEIDISRSFGFYHLLPIVNARPDIFSYDLTELDEFVIVTNRGLWDYISYQTAVDIARRADPMIAAQKLRDLAIGYGADGSTMIMVIGVADLFKGASTTAAPASPEQHDTGISCTRGLNREVPPPVGHLAIVFTNIKGSTHLWEANPGMSTAMGMHNTLLRRYLRVCGGYEVKTEGGSFMCSFPTVLAAVRWCMTVQVELLRVPWPLEILECTDGKAVYDEEGRLIVRGLSVRMGIHCGTPLCMTDPVTNRMDYFGPMVNRSSRIESSAAGGHIMCSSDVIREINAKIFESEPETEYSNAQSQEAIDSIRQLDPKVVPVGEIRLKGLEVPEMLSLIFPSNLIGRKDLDDTAVDPTGTSGSRVQFSVAQVRELAMLCLRLEMSSSGHVFRPYPERKGSLRGPEVPLDEDEPSIFLHGDANVFLPPMPDKPTDADLMLILYWLMVRIENAEKALCTMAGG
;
A
#
# COMPACT_ATOMS: atom_id res chain seq x y z
N MET A 1 -25.05 28.70 -18.48
CA MET A 1 -24.08 27.74 -19.06
C MET A 1 -22.75 27.60 -18.29
N ILE A 2 -22.51 28.31 -17.17
CA ILE A 2 -21.28 28.17 -16.33
C ILE A 2 -21.49 27.23 -15.12
N ARG A 3 -22.67 26.63 -14.96
CA ARG A 3 -23.07 25.88 -13.75
C ARG A 3 -22.69 24.38 -13.71
N SER A 4 -22.16 23.77 -14.78
CA SER A 4 -21.83 22.32 -14.80
C SER A 4 -20.39 21.96 -14.41
N LEU A 5 -19.45 22.92 -14.37
CA LEU A 5 -18.04 22.68 -13.99
C LEU A 5 -17.76 22.94 -12.50
N ALA A 6 -18.72 23.51 -11.78
CA ALA A 6 -18.62 23.77 -10.34
C ALA A 6 -18.33 22.51 -9.49
N PRO A 7 -18.88 21.30 -9.78
CA PRO A 7 -18.64 20.12 -8.95
C PRO A 7 -17.18 19.65 -8.99
N LEU A 8 -16.53 19.64 -10.16
CA LEU A 8 -15.16 19.13 -10.33
C LEU A 8 -14.14 20.06 -9.67
N ALA A 9 -14.27 21.37 -9.92
CA ALA A 9 -13.48 22.38 -9.23
C ALA A 9 -13.81 22.45 -7.73
N LYS A 10 -15.04 22.13 -7.29
CA LYS A 10 -15.42 22.02 -5.86
C LYS A 10 -14.90 20.74 -5.21
N CYS A 11 -14.74 19.64 -5.96
CA CYS A 11 -14.17 18.39 -5.47
C CYS A 11 -12.67 18.56 -5.19
N LEU A 12 -11.92 19.13 -6.14
CA LEU A 12 -10.49 19.46 -5.96
C LEU A 12 -10.29 20.55 -4.88
N ARG A 13 -11.18 21.54 -4.78
CA ARG A 13 -11.17 22.51 -3.67
C ARG A 13 -11.60 21.93 -2.32
N ARG A 14 -12.35 20.82 -2.28
CA ARG A 14 -12.69 20.09 -1.03
C ARG A 14 -11.53 19.22 -0.56
N ALA A 15 -10.74 18.66 -1.48
CA ALA A 15 -9.48 17.98 -1.14
C ALA A 15 -8.51 18.93 -0.40
N ARG A 16 -8.44 20.21 -0.81
CA ARG A 16 -7.73 21.29 -0.10
C ARG A 16 -8.14 21.41 1.38
N GLY A 17 -9.42 21.22 1.70
CA GLY A 17 -9.95 21.36 3.07
C GLY A 17 -9.67 20.18 3.99
N ARG A 18 -9.50 18.96 3.46
CA ARG A 18 -9.24 17.75 4.27
C ARG A 18 -7.77 17.54 4.60
N ILE A 19 -6.84 18.06 3.79
CA ILE A 19 -5.40 18.00 4.08
C ILE A 19 -5.01 19.00 5.19
N LEU A 20 -5.84 20.02 5.45
CA LEU A 20 -5.62 21.03 6.49
C LEU A 20 -5.92 20.54 7.93
N SER A 21 -6.55 19.38 8.13
CA SER A 21 -6.97 18.92 9.46
C SER A 21 -5.97 18.05 10.22
N SER A 22 -4.77 17.81 9.68
CA SER A 22 -3.70 17.05 10.36
C SER A 22 -2.37 17.79 10.23
N PRO A 23 -1.92 18.57 11.24
CA PRO A 23 -0.69 19.32 11.13
C PRO A 23 0.49 18.45 11.58
N THR A 24 1.13 17.76 10.63
CA THR A 24 2.54 17.36 10.76
C THR A 24 3.40 18.28 9.89
N PRO A 25 4.55 18.78 10.37
CA PRO A 25 5.38 19.76 9.64
C PRO A 25 5.96 19.21 8.33
N SER A 26 6.10 17.89 8.18
CA SER A 26 6.52 17.24 6.92
C SER A 26 5.47 17.34 5.81
N ILE A 27 4.18 17.38 6.13
CA ILE A 27 3.09 17.50 5.15
C ILE A 27 2.99 18.93 4.58
N ALA A 28 3.49 19.94 5.30
CA ALA A 28 3.47 21.32 4.80
C ALA A 28 4.41 21.56 3.61
N ARG A 29 5.47 20.73 3.48
CA ARG A 29 6.44 20.80 2.38
C ARG A 29 6.21 19.76 1.29
N SER A 30 5.28 18.82 1.47
CA SER A 30 4.93 17.85 0.44
C SER A 30 3.89 18.42 -0.52
N GLY A 31 3.86 17.89 -1.74
CA GLY A 31 2.86 18.25 -2.73
C GLY A 31 2.66 17.18 -3.79
N ALA A 32 1.63 17.36 -4.63
CA ALA A 32 1.24 16.41 -5.65
C ALA A 32 0.66 17.11 -6.89
N SER A 33 1.04 16.60 -8.07
CA SER A 33 0.35 16.89 -9.32
C SER A 33 -0.93 16.07 -9.42
N GLY A 34 -1.97 16.62 -10.03
CA GLY A 34 -3.24 15.93 -10.21
C GLY A 34 -3.88 16.29 -11.54
N ILE A 35 -4.25 15.27 -12.31
CA ILE A 35 -5.06 15.39 -13.52
C ILE A 35 -6.32 14.55 -13.37
N VAL A 36 -7.45 15.12 -13.78
CA VAL A 36 -8.75 14.45 -13.74
C VAL A 36 -9.37 14.55 -15.12
N VAL A 37 -9.67 13.40 -15.72
CA VAL A 37 -10.44 13.30 -16.96
C VAL A 37 -11.84 12.82 -16.60
N TYR A 38 -12.84 13.61 -16.98
CA TYR A 38 -14.25 13.31 -16.76
C TYR A 38 -14.98 13.25 -18.10
N ILE A 39 -15.47 12.07 -18.46
CA ILE A 39 -16.20 11.84 -19.69
C ILE A 39 -17.68 11.73 -19.34
N LEU A 40 -18.50 12.58 -19.96
CA LEU A 40 -19.95 12.54 -19.87
C LEU A 40 -20.52 12.47 -21.28
N ASP A 41 -21.20 11.37 -21.59
CA ASP A 41 -21.69 11.05 -22.93
C ASP A 41 -20.58 11.16 -24.00
N LYS A 42 -20.62 12.22 -24.81
CA LYS A 42 -19.68 12.51 -25.91
C LYS A 42 -18.80 13.72 -25.62
N LYS A 43 -18.74 14.19 -24.38
CA LYS A 43 -17.97 15.37 -23.98
C LYS A 43 -16.99 15.02 -22.87
N MET A 44 -15.73 15.33 -23.11
CA MET A 44 -14.64 15.14 -22.18
C MET A 44 -14.23 16.46 -21.54
N TYR A 45 -14.05 16.44 -20.22
CA TYR A 45 -13.52 17.55 -19.44
C TYR A 45 -12.22 17.10 -18.79
N VAL A 46 -11.15 17.87 -19.00
CA VAL A 46 -9.83 17.61 -18.43
C VAL A 46 -9.49 18.74 -17.48
N ALA A 47 -9.26 18.42 -16.21
CA ALA A 47 -8.80 19.36 -15.20
C ALA A 47 -7.39 18.99 -14.77
N ASN A 48 -6.41 19.84 -15.06
CA ASN A 48 -4.99 19.58 -14.76
C ASN A 48 -4.44 20.57 -13.74
N VAL A 49 -3.60 20.07 -12.81
CA VAL A 49 -2.76 20.84 -11.89
C VAL A 49 -1.39 20.14 -11.84
N GLY A 50 -0.35 20.85 -12.24
CA GLY A 50 1.03 20.34 -12.22
C GLY A 50 1.51 19.81 -13.57
N ASN A 51 2.38 18.80 -13.50
CA ASN A 51 3.16 18.29 -14.64
C ASN A 51 2.59 17.04 -15.31
N ALA A 52 1.40 16.58 -14.88
CA ALA A 52 0.67 15.56 -15.60
C ALA A 52 0.10 16.12 -16.91
N SER A 53 -0.09 15.26 -17.91
CA SER A 53 -0.69 15.65 -19.19
C SER A 53 -1.47 14.51 -19.82
N ALA A 54 -2.52 14.87 -20.54
CA ALA A 54 -3.42 14.03 -21.29
C ALA A 54 -3.40 14.38 -22.80
N VAL A 55 -3.37 13.34 -23.63
CA VAL A 55 -3.31 13.43 -25.09
C VAL A 55 -4.34 12.49 -25.70
N VAL A 56 -5.12 12.97 -26.66
CA VAL A 56 -6.10 12.19 -27.41
C VAL A 56 -5.49 11.74 -28.73
N SER A 57 -5.72 10.48 -29.12
CA SER A 57 -5.49 10.01 -30.48
C SER A 57 -6.72 10.31 -31.34
N LYS A 58 -6.57 11.19 -32.32
CA LYS A 58 -7.61 11.50 -33.31
C LYS A 58 -7.17 11.01 -34.68
N GLY A 59 -7.72 9.89 -35.14
CA GLY A 59 -7.34 9.25 -36.41
C GLY A 59 -5.85 8.86 -36.49
N GLY A 60 -5.20 8.66 -35.34
CA GLY A 60 -3.76 8.44 -35.21
C GLY A 60 -2.90 9.70 -35.07
N SER A 61 -3.49 10.91 -35.09
CA SER A 61 -2.77 12.14 -34.75
C SER A 61 -2.87 12.41 -33.26
N ALA A 62 -1.75 12.77 -32.62
CA ALA A 62 -1.74 13.16 -31.23
C ALA A 62 -2.27 14.60 -31.05
N VAL A 63 -3.30 14.76 -30.23
CA VAL A 63 -3.92 16.05 -29.89
C VAL A 63 -3.82 16.28 -28.37
N PRO A 64 -3.00 17.22 -27.89
CA PRO A 64 -2.90 17.51 -26.46
C PRO A 64 -4.20 18.16 -25.97
N VAL A 65 -4.75 17.63 -24.88
CA VAL A 65 -6.01 18.11 -24.26
C VAL A 65 -5.80 18.66 -22.85
N SER A 66 -4.55 18.87 -22.46
CA SER A 66 -4.17 19.54 -21.22
C SER A 66 -2.83 20.25 -21.38
N THR A 67 -2.62 21.30 -20.58
CA THR A 67 -1.39 22.08 -20.57
C THR A 67 -0.51 21.67 -19.37
N LYS A 68 0.78 21.42 -19.59
CA LYS A 68 1.78 21.21 -18.51
C LYS A 68 2.03 22.56 -17.81
N HIS A 69 1.97 22.58 -16.48
CA HIS A 69 2.21 23.80 -15.70
C HIS A 69 3.70 24.03 -15.45
N ASP A 70 4.39 24.45 -16.51
CA ASP A 70 5.82 24.76 -16.49
C ASP A 70 6.05 26.21 -16.00
N PRO A 71 6.96 26.45 -15.03
CA PRO A 71 7.35 27.79 -14.63
C PRO A 71 7.79 28.70 -15.78
N TYR A 72 8.42 28.15 -16.83
CA TYR A 72 8.87 28.91 -18.00
C TYR A 72 7.75 29.37 -18.94
N ASP A 73 6.54 28.84 -18.79
CA ASP A 73 5.41 29.34 -19.57
C ASP A 73 5.15 30.82 -19.23
N ARG A 74 4.88 31.63 -20.26
CA ARG A 74 4.75 33.09 -20.10
C ARG A 74 3.62 33.47 -19.14
N ALA A 75 2.50 32.74 -19.20
CA ALA A 75 1.35 33.00 -18.34
C ALA A 75 1.68 32.65 -16.87
N GLU A 76 2.38 31.53 -16.65
CA GLU A 76 2.79 31.10 -15.31
C GLU A 76 3.91 31.96 -14.74
N THR A 77 4.91 32.34 -15.54
CA THR A 77 5.97 33.28 -15.15
C THR A 77 5.37 34.62 -14.71
N ALA A 78 4.44 35.18 -15.49
CA ALA A 78 3.78 36.44 -15.14
C ALA A 78 3.02 36.32 -13.81
N ARG A 79 2.35 35.18 -13.58
CA ARG A 79 1.63 34.89 -12.34
C ARG A 79 2.57 34.73 -11.14
N ILE A 80 3.67 34.01 -11.30
CA ILE A 80 4.68 33.78 -10.26
C ILE A 80 5.31 35.12 -9.84
N ARG A 81 5.71 35.94 -10.82
CA ARG A 81 6.30 37.26 -10.56
C ARG A 81 5.30 38.24 -9.92
N ALA A 82 4.03 38.20 -10.33
CA ALA A 82 2.97 39.00 -9.70
C ALA A 82 2.69 38.60 -8.25
N ALA A 83 3.05 37.38 -7.85
CA ALA A 83 2.98 36.87 -6.48
C ALA A 83 4.30 37.03 -5.71
N GLU A 84 5.22 37.89 -6.19
CA GLU A 84 6.55 38.14 -5.62
C GLU A 84 7.46 36.89 -5.59
N GLY A 85 7.12 35.86 -6.37
CA GLY A 85 7.98 34.71 -6.60
C GLY A 85 8.96 34.93 -7.74
N TRP A 86 10.02 34.14 -7.76
CA TRP A 86 11.03 34.18 -8.82
C TRP A 86 11.33 32.76 -9.32
N ILE A 87 11.90 32.68 -10.52
CA ILE A 87 12.25 31.42 -11.18
C ILE A 87 13.75 31.44 -11.39
N SER A 88 14.43 30.40 -10.92
CA SER A 88 15.87 30.28 -11.06
C SER A 88 16.28 29.74 -12.43
N PRO A 89 17.56 29.90 -12.84
CA PRO A 89 18.06 29.38 -14.11
C PRO A 89 17.75 27.89 -14.40
N PRO A 90 17.74 26.96 -13.42
CA PRO A 90 17.33 25.57 -13.66
C PRO A 90 15.80 25.38 -13.80
N GLY A 91 15.00 26.43 -13.66
CA GLY A 91 13.54 26.36 -13.82
C GLY A 91 12.79 26.12 -12.52
N LEU A 92 13.45 26.32 -11.37
CA LEU A 92 12.85 26.12 -10.06
C LEU A 92 12.16 27.40 -9.57
N VAL A 93 10.94 27.27 -9.08
CA VAL A 93 10.22 28.34 -8.37
C VAL A 93 10.83 28.48 -6.98
N ASN A 94 11.37 29.68 -6.69
CA ASN A 94 12.08 30.00 -5.45
C ASN A 94 13.19 28.99 -5.09
N ASP A 95 13.89 28.42 -6.08
CA ASP A 95 14.91 27.37 -5.89
C ASP A 95 14.42 26.05 -5.25
N GLU A 96 13.11 25.85 -5.10
CA GLU A 96 12.57 24.66 -4.43
C GLU A 96 11.90 23.66 -5.37
N ILE A 97 11.05 24.11 -6.31
CA ILE A 97 10.19 23.20 -7.10
C ILE A 97 10.18 23.48 -8.61
N ASP A 98 10.08 22.44 -9.44
CA ASP A 98 10.07 22.51 -10.91
C ASP A 98 8.67 22.69 -11.54
N ILE A 99 7.66 23.09 -10.75
CA ILE A 99 6.26 23.14 -11.17
C ILE A 99 5.61 24.45 -10.71
N SER A 100 4.81 25.08 -11.56
CA SER A 100 4.15 26.35 -11.21
C SER A 100 2.87 26.18 -10.38
N ARG A 101 2.15 25.06 -10.54
CA ARG A 101 0.88 24.76 -9.86
C ARG A 101 0.87 23.35 -9.28
N SER A 102 0.49 23.19 -8.02
CA SER A 102 0.50 21.89 -7.34
C SER A 102 -0.50 21.87 -6.18
N PHE A 103 -0.94 20.68 -5.78
CA PHE A 103 -1.58 20.48 -4.48
C PHE A 103 -0.51 20.39 -3.40
N GLY A 104 -0.75 20.95 -2.21
CA GLY A 104 0.27 21.01 -1.16
C GLY A 104 1.19 22.22 -1.33
N PHE A 105 2.47 22.06 -0.96
CA PHE A 105 3.47 23.15 -0.94
C PHE A 105 2.93 24.43 -0.28
N TYR A 106 2.29 24.28 0.89
CA TYR A 106 1.55 25.38 1.52
C TYR A 106 2.44 26.56 1.91
N HIS A 107 3.74 26.33 2.11
CA HIS A 107 4.75 27.35 2.37
C HIS A 107 5.05 28.24 1.14
N LEU A 108 4.69 27.80 -0.08
CA LEU A 108 4.86 28.56 -1.32
C LEU A 108 3.56 29.24 -1.78
N LEU A 109 2.49 29.25 -0.97
CA LEU A 109 1.29 30.04 -1.27
C LEU A 109 1.58 31.53 -1.08
N PRO A 110 1.18 32.43 -2.01
CA PRO A 110 0.31 32.21 -3.18
C PRO A 110 1.04 31.92 -4.50
N ILE A 111 2.38 31.83 -4.48
CA ILE A 111 3.25 31.63 -5.67
C ILE A 111 2.91 30.32 -6.37
N VAL A 112 2.70 29.24 -5.62
CA VAL A 112 2.27 27.93 -6.11
C VAL A 112 0.86 27.71 -5.63
N ASN A 113 -0.08 27.50 -6.56
CA ASN A 113 -1.49 27.31 -6.21
C ASN A 113 -2.08 26.05 -6.85
N ALA A 114 -3.16 25.58 -6.25
CA ALA A 114 -3.90 24.40 -6.70
C ALA A 114 -5.08 24.74 -7.63
N ARG A 115 -4.98 25.81 -8.44
CA ARG A 115 -6.03 26.17 -9.40
C ARG A 115 -5.90 25.31 -10.66
N PRO A 116 -6.85 24.41 -10.96
CA PRO A 116 -6.80 23.61 -12.17
C PRO A 116 -7.02 24.46 -13.41
N ASP A 117 -6.29 24.12 -14.46
CA ASP A 117 -6.66 24.46 -15.83
C ASP A 117 -7.72 23.47 -16.32
N ILE A 118 -8.80 23.97 -16.91
CA ILE A 118 -9.95 23.16 -17.34
C ILE A 118 -10.10 23.27 -18.84
N PHE A 119 -9.96 22.14 -19.52
CA PHE A 119 -10.14 22.01 -20.96
C PHE A 119 -11.39 21.17 -21.27
N SER A 120 -12.22 21.62 -22.21
CA SER A 120 -13.37 20.86 -22.69
C SER A 120 -13.14 20.42 -24.12
N TYR A 121 -13.35 19.12 -24.38
CA TYR A 121 -13.14 18.50 -25.67
C TYR A 121 -14.39 17.71 -26.06
N ASP A 122 -14.90 17.94 -27.26
CA ASP A 122 -16.02 17.18 -27.80
C ASP A 122 -15.46 15.94 -28.52
N LEU A 123 -15.79 14.76 -28.02
CA LEU A 123 -15.36 13.49 -28.58
C LEU A 123 -16.09 13.23 -29.90
N THR A 124 -15.37 12.62 -30.83
CA THR A 124 -15.80 12.28 -32.18
C THR A 124 -15.51 10.80 -32.45
N GLU A 125 -16.13 10.24 -33.49
CA GLU A 125 -15.89 8.86 -33.93
C GLU A 125 -14.44 8.59 -34.38
N LEU A 126 -13.70 9.67 -34.69
CA LEU A 126 -12.29 9.60 -35.05
C LEU A 126 -11.37 9.49 -33.81
N ASP A 127 -11.90 9.73 -32.61
CA ASP A 127 -11.11 9.66 -31.39
C ASP A 127 -11.04 8.22 -30.91
N GLU A 128 -9.83 7.66 -30.89
CA GLU A 128 -9.61 6.23 -30.65
C GLU A 128 -9.43 5.95 -29.15
N PHE A 129 -8.49 6.68 -28.54
CA PHE A 129 -8.11 6.53 -27.12
C PHE A 129 -7.50 7.82 -26.57
N VAL A 130 -7.44 7.91 -25.24
CA VAL A 130 -6.81 8.98 -24.49
C VAL A 130 -5.68 8.42 -23.64
N ILE A 131 -4.50 9.02 -23.73
CA ILE A 131 -3.33 8.69 -22.92
C ILE A 131 -3.21 9.74 -21.82
N VAL A 132 -3.20 9.32 -20.55
CA VAL A 132 -3.00 10.17 -19.37
C VAL A 132 -1.74 9.70 -18.64
N THR A 133 -0.80 10.61 -18.40
CA THR A 133 0.50 10.25 -17.83
C THR A 133 1.21 11.46 -17.22
N ASN A 134 2.26 11.20 -16.43
CA ASN A 134 3.11 12.19 -15.79
C ASN A 134 4.42 12.42 -16.56
N ARG A 135 5.34 13.19 -15.96
CA ARG A 135 6.64 13.53 -16.56
C ARG A 135 7.47 12.31 -16.97
N GLY A 136 7.30 11.18 -16.28
CA GLY A 136 8.06 9.95 -16.52
C GLY A 136 7.93 9.38 -17.94
N LEU A 137 6.82 9.65 -18.64
CA LEU A 137 6.70 9.32 -20.07
C LEU A 137 7.07 10.51 -20.96
N TRP A 138 6.49 11.68 -20.69
CA TRP A 138 6.51 12.80 -21.62
C TRP A 138 7.86 13.52 -21.75
N ASP A 139 8.74 13.36 -20.79
CA ASP A 139 10.09 13.92 -20.88
C ASP A 139 11.02 13.06 -21.77
N TYR A 140 10.62 11.82 -22.09
CA TYR A 140 11.42 10.86 -22.87
C TYR A 140 10.79 10.46 -24.20
N ILE A 141 9.46 10.44 -24.30
CA ILE A 141 8.72 9.99 -25.48
C ILE A 141 7.81 11.11 -25.97
N SER A 142 7.85 11.38 -27.29
CA SER A 142 6.99 12.38 -27.92
C SER A 142 5.52 11.96 -27.95
N TYR A 143 4.60 12.93 -27.95
CA TYR A 143 3.15 12.69 -28.02
C TYR A 143 2.78 11.82 -29.23
N GLN A 144 3.33 12.12 -30.40
CA GLN A 144 3.02 11.38 -31.63
C GLN A 144 3.55 9.94 -31.56
N THR A 145 4.79 9.75 -31.12
CA THR A 145 5.38 8.41 -30.96
C THR A 145 4.56 7.56 -29.98
N ALA A 146 4.09 8.15 -28.87
CA ALA A 146 3.27 7.45 -27.90
C ALA A 146 1.93 6.99 -28.50
N VAL A 147 1.28 7.83 -29.31
CA VAL A 147 0.05 7.48 -30.03
C VAL A 147 0.30 6.39 -31.06
N ASP A 148 1.37 6.46 -31.84
CA ASP A 148 1.71 5.46 -32.85
C ASP A 148 1.95 4.07 -32.24
N ILE A 149 2.58 4.03 -31.07
CA ILE A 149 2.81 2.79 -30.31
C ILE A 149 1.49 2.27 -29.74
N ALA A 150 0.70 3.16 -29.13
CA ALA A 150 -0.55 2.78 -28.48
C ALA A 150 -1.59 2.27 -29.48
N ARG A 151 -1.60 2.79 -30.71
CA ARG A 151 -2.54 2.37 -31.76
C ARG A 151 -2.30 0.94 -32.27
N ARG A 152 -1.09 0.39 -32.11
CA ARG A 152 -0.71 -0.95 -32.60
C ARG A 152 -1.01 -2.08 -31.62
N ALA A 153 -1.56 -1.78 -30.45
CA ALA A 153 -1.76 -2.75 -29.38
C ALA A 153 -3.04 -2.45 -28.59
N ASP A 154 -3.53 -3.43 -27.85
CA ASP A 154 -4.62 -3.21 -26.90
C ASP A 154 -4.21 -2.21 -25.82
N PRO A 155 -5.14 -1.40 -25.26
CA PRO A 155 -4.82 -0.32 -24.31
C PRO A 155 -3.93 -0.76 -23.13
N MET A 156 -4.12 -1.98 -22.62
CA MET A 156 -3.30 -2.55 -21.55
C MET A 156 -1.85 -2.81 -21.99
N ILE A 157 -1.67 -3.46 -23.15
CA ILE A 157 -0.36 -3.76 -23.72
C ILE A 157 0.33 -2.47 -24.17
N ALA A 158 -0.42 -1.52 -24.72
CA ALA A 158 0.05 -0.18 -25.07
C ALA A 158 0.64 0.53 -23.85
N ALA A 159 -0.08 0.57 -22.72
CA ALA A 159 0.40 1.18 -21.48
C ALA A 159 1.69 0.51 -20.99
N GLN A 160 1.75 -0.84 -21.02
CA GLN A 160 2.94 -1.59 -20.64
C GLN A 160 4.14 -1.27 -21.56
N LYS A 161 3.95 -1.29 -22.88
CA LYS A 161 5.01 -0.98 -23.86
C LYS A 161 5.53 0.44 -23.70
N LEU A 162 4.64 1.42 -23.50
CA LEU A 162 5.03 2.81 -23.28
C LEU A 162 5.86 2.96 -22.00
N ARG A 163 5.50 2.24 -20.94
CA ARG A 163 6.27 2.25 -19.68
C ARG A 163 7.65 1.62 -19.88
N ASP A 164 7.71 0.45 -20.49
CA ASP A 164 8.96 -0.27 -20.68
C ASP A 164 9.92 0.52 -21.60
N LEU A 165 9.39 1.23 -22.60
CA LEU A 165 10.16 2.17 -23.42
C LEU A 165 10.64 3.39 -22.63
N ALA A 166 9.79 4.01 -21.81
CA ALA A 166 10.19 5.15 -20.99
C ALA A 166 11.36 4.77 -20.06
N ILE A 167 11.26 3.63 -19.39
CA ILE A 167 12.34 3.08 -18.55
C ILE A 167 13.59 2.81 -19.38
N GLY A 168 13.44 2.24 -20.58
CA GLY A 168 14.55 2.02 -21.51
C GLY A 168 15.27 3.29 -21.96
N TYR A 169 14.57 4.42 -22.05
CA TYR A 169 15.15 5.75 -22.35
C TYR A 169 15.72 6.47 -21.13
N GLY A 170 15.64 5.87 -19.93
CA GLY A 170 16.20 6.43 -18.71
C GLY A 170 15.21 7.18 -17.83
N ALA A 171 13.90 6.92 -17.95
CA ALA A 171 12.91 7.41 -17.00
C ALA A 171 13.21 6.90 -15.59
N ASP A 172 13.40 7.83 -14.66
CA ASP A 172 13.62 7.56 -13.25
C ASP A 172 12.37 7.84 -12.40
N GLY A 173 12.26 7.14 -11.27
CA GLY A 173 11.15 7.28 -10.34
C GLY A 173 9.81 6.71 -10.83
N SER A 174 8.72 7.26 -10.29
CA SER A 174 7.37 6.71 -10.48
C SER A 174 6.76 7.16 -11.81
N THR A 175 6.74 6.25 -12.80
CA THR A 175 6.09 6.49 -14.10
C THR A 175 4.67 5.94 -14.08
N MET A 176 3.67 6.82 -14.27
CA MET A 176 2.25 6.45 -14.36
C MET A 176 1.76 6.66 -15.80
N ILE A 177 1.15 5.63 -16.38
CA ILE A 177 0.59 5.66 -17.72
C ILE A 177 -0.78 4.99 -17.70
N MET A 178 -1.78 5.70 -18.20
CA MET A 178 -3.15 5.22 -18.34
C MET A 178 -3.59 5.44 -19.79
N VAL A 179 -4.10 4.39 -20.43
CA VAL A 179 -4.65 4.45 -21.79
C VAL A 179 -6.13 4.08 -21.72
N ILE A 180 -6.99 4.97 -22.19
CA ILE A 180 -8.46 4.85 -22.09
C ILE A 180 -9.02 4.77 -23.50
N GLY A 181 -9.63 3.64 -23.88
CA GLY A 181 -10.34 3.52 -25.16
C GLY A 181 -11.63 4.34 -25.16
N VAL A 182 -11.82 5.22 -26.14
CA VAL A 182 -13.04 6.05 -26.28
C VAL A 182 -13.85 5.72 -27.53
N ALA A 183 -13.30 4.90 -28.44
CA ALA A 183 -14.00 4.45 -29.64
C ALA A 183 -15.32 3.70 -29.34
N ASP A 184 -15.41 2.99 -28.22
CA ASP A 184 -16.59 2.20 -27.86
C ASP A 184 -17.78 3.08 -27.43
N LEU A 185 -17.57 4.35 -27.07
CA LEU A 185 -18.64 5.30 -26.75
C LEU A 185 -19.53 5.62 -27.97
N PHE A 186 -19.04 5.36 -29.19
CA PHE A 186 -19.74 5.61 -30.45
C PHE A 186 -20.34 4.35 -31.06
N LYS A 187 -20.02 3.17 -30.54
CA LYS A 187 -20.68 1.92 -30.92
C LYS A 187 -22.02 1.85 -30.19
N GLY A 188 -23.05 2.41 -30.81
CA GLY A 188 -24.41 2.40 -30.27
C GLY A 188 -24.89 0.99 -29.96
N ALA A 189 -25.67 0.86 -28.89
CA ALA A 189 -26.46 -0.31 -28.57
C ALA A 189 -27.45 -0.60 -29.72
N SER A 190 -27.05 -1.45 -30.68
CA SER A 190 -27.98 -2.16 -31.57
C SER A 190 -27.40 -3.50 -32.02
N THR A 191 -28.09 -4.56 -31.59
CA THR A 191 -28.38 -5.81 -32.33
C THR A 191 -27.25 -6.75 -32.74
N THR A 192 -27.25 -7.93 -32.09
CA THR A 192 -27.11 -9.28 -32.68
C THR A 192 -26.17 -9.41 -33.88
N ALA A 193 -24.99 -9.99 -33.64
CA ALA A 193 -24.24 -10.69 -34.67
C ALA A 193 -23.63 -11.98 -34.09
N ALA A 194 -23.80 -13.04 -34.89
CA ALA A 194 -23.49 -14.45 -34.65
C ALA A 194 -21.99 -14.73 -34.43
N PRO A 195 -21.60 -15.95 -33.97
CA PRO A 195 -20.22 -16.25 -33.62
C PRO A 195 -19.37 -16.35 -34.89
N ALA A 196 -18.35 -15.50 -35.00
CA ALA A 196 -17.31 -15.64 -36.00
C ALA A 196 -16.23 -16.58 -35.46
N SER A 197 -15.98 -17.66 -36.19
CA SER A 197 -14.94 -18.67 -35.98
C SER A 197 -13.53 -18.06 -36.02
N PRO A 198 -12.58 -18.58 -35.21
CA PRO A 198 -11.20 -18.09 -35.24
C PRO A 198 -10.39 -18.85 -36.30
N GLU A 199 -9.88 -18.13 -37.30
CA GLU A 199 -8.78 -18.61 -38.13
C GLU A 199 -7.44 -18.22 -37.48
N GLN A 200 -6.64 -19.26 -37.21
CA GLN A 200 -5.29 -19.19 -36.71
C GLN A 200 -4.35 -18.73 -37.83
N HIS A 201 -3.53 -17.72 -37.56
CA HIS A 201 -2.24 -17.61 -38.22
C HIS A 201 -1.15 -17.36 -37.17
N ASP A 202 -0.50 -18.47 -36.84
CA ASP A 202 0.76 -18.58 -36.13
C ASP A 202 1.90 -18.08 -37.03
N THR A 203 2.62 -17.05 -36.59
CA THR A 203 3.99 -16.80 -37.04
C THR A 203 4.83 -16.45 -35.83
N GLY A 204 5.44 -17.49 -35.28
CA GLY A 204 6.29 -17.44 -34.11
C GLY A 204 7.54 -16.59 -34.27
N ILE A 205 7.83 -15.84 -33.21
CA ILE A 205 9.20 -15.64 -32.74
C ILE A 205 9.33 -16.49 -31.48
N SER A 206 9.95 -17.65 -31.66
CA SER A 206 10.27 -18.60 -30.60
C SER A 206 11.39 -18.04 -29.74
N CYS A 207 11.12 -17.78 -28.46
CA CYS A 207 12.01 -18.11 -27.34
C CYS A 207 11.35 -17.78 -25.98
N THR A 208 10.53 -18.69 -25.46
CA THR A 208 10.58 -19.19 -24.06
C THR A 208 9.64 -20.40 -23.98
N ARG A 209 10.24 -21.59 -24.01
CA ARG A 209 9.54 -22.87 -23.85
C ARG A 209 9.02 -22.98 -22.41
N GLY A 210 7.70 -23.19 -22.25
CA GLY A 210 7.20 -24.11 -21.22
C GLY A 210 6.28 -23.56 -20.12
N LEU A 211 5.32 -22.69 -20.41
CA LEU A 211 4.14 -22.55 -19.55
C LEU A 211 2.85 -22.61 -20.39
N ASN A 212 2.17 -23.75 -20.27
CA ASN A 212 0.88 -24.05 -20.86
C ASN A 212 -0.23 -23.12 -20.34
N ARG A 213 -1.29 -23.06 -21.15
CA ARG A 213 -2.59 -22.36 -21.02
C ARG A 213 -3.06 -22.16 -19.56
N GLU A 214 -3.47 -20.93 -19.24
CA GLU A 214 -4.14 -20.57 -17.98
C GLU A 214 -5.32 -21.51 -17.68
N VAL A 215 -5.48 -21.91 -16.41
CA VAL A 215 -6.53 -22.85 -15.98
C VAL A 215 -7.90 -22.16 -16.15
N PRO A 216 -8.90 -22.81 -16.75
CA PRO A 216 -10.23 -22.22 -16.90
C PRO A 216 -10.88 -21.99 -15.52
N PRO A 217 -11.69 -20.92 -15.36
CA PRO A 217 -12.35 -20.63 -14.11
C PRO A 217 -13.41 -21.70 -13.77
N PRO A 218 -13.36 -22.31 -12.58
CA PRO A 218 -14.36 -23.30 -12.16
C PRO A 218 -15.74 -22.65 -11.96
N VAL A 219 -16.81 -23.43 -12.17
CA VAL A 219 -18.22 -23.01 -11.99
C VAL A 219 -18.99 -24.09 -11.22
N GLY A 220 -20.09 -23.70 -10.58
CA GLY A 220 -20.88 -24.60 -9.73
C GLY A 220 -20.32 -24.68 -8.31
N HIS A 221 -20.32 -25.88 -7.72
CA HIS A 221 -19.74 -26.10 -6.40
C HIS A 221 -18.21 -26.12 -6.50
N LEU A 222 -17.56 -25.17 -5.83
CA LEU A 222 -16.11 -24.96 -5.89
C LEU A 222 -15.55 -24.58 -4.52
N ALA A 223 -14.23 -24.62 -4.38
CA ALA A 223 -13.53 -24.16 -3.18
C ALA A 223 -12.85 -22.81 -3.44
N ILE A 224 -12.98 -21.89 -2.49
CA ILE A 224 -12.29 -20.60 -2.51
C ILE A 224 -11.27 -20.57 -1.39
N VAL A 225 -10.07 -20.12 -1.75
CA VAL A 225 -8.98 -19.88 -0.81
C VAL A 225 -8.62 -18.41 -0.82
N PHE A 226 -8.62 -17.81 0.36
CA PHE A 226 -7.97 -16.53 0.60
C PHE A 226 -6.64 -16.76 1.28
N THR A 227 -5.63 -15.98 0.90
CA THR A 227 -4.34 -15.94 1.59
C THR A 227 -3.97 -14.50 1.90
N ASN A 228 -3.20 -14.31 2.97
CA ASN A 228 -2.53 -13.04 3.25
C ASN A 228 -1.22 -13.26 4.00
N ILE A 229 -0.30 -12.30 3.91
CA ILE A 229 0.97 -12.30 4.64
C ILE A 229 0.74 -11.65 6.01
N LYS A 230 1.12 -12.32 7.10
CA LYS A 230 1.07 -11.76 8.47
C LYS A 230 2.05 -10.59 8.57
N GLY A 231 1.59 -9.48 9.13
CA GLY A 231 2.42 -8.29 9.36
C GLY A 231 2.90 -7.58 8.08
N SER A 232 2.25 -7.79 6.93
CA SER A 232 2.74 -7.30 5.64
C SER A 232 2.98 -5.79 5.60
N THR A 233 2.13 -4.98 6.23
CA THR A 233 2.29 -3.52 6.30
C THR A 233 3.56 -3.13 7.06
N HIS A 234 3.77 -3.75 8.22
CA HIS A 234 4.96 -3.50 9.03
C HIS A 234 6.24 -3.93 8.29
N LEU A 235 6.23 -5.13 7.71
CA LEU A 235 7.35 -5.63 6.91
C LEU A 235 7.66 -4.73 5.70
N TRP A 236 6.64 -4.14 5.08
CA TRP A 236 6.81 -3.25 3.94
C TRP A 236 7.45 -1.90 4.31
N GLU A 237 7.13 -1.38 5.50
CA GLU A 237 7.69 -0.12 5.99
C GLU A 237 9.09 -0.30 6.60
N ALA A 238 9.31 -1.40 7.33
CA ALA A 238 10.53 -1.64 8.09
C ALA A 238 11.64 -2.32 7.28
N ASN A 239 11.29 -3.07 6.22
CA ASN A 239 12.24 -3.96 5.55
C ASN A 239 12.44 -3.65 4.05
N PRO A 240 13.63 -3.20 3.62
CA PRO A 240 13.90 -2.89 2.22
C PRO A 240 13.85 -4.15 1.31
N GLY A 241 14.06 -5.35 1.87
CA GLY A 241 14.01 -6.63 1.14
C GLY A 241 12.59 -7.12 0.81
N MET A 242 11.55 -6.43 1.29
CA MET A 242 10.17 -6.88 1.16
C MET A 242 9.68 -6.94 -0.31
N SER A 243 10.15 -6.04 -1.17
CA SER A 243 9.78 -6.03 -2.60
C SER A 243 10.24 -7.32 -3.30
N THR A 244 11.49 -7.73 -3.08
CA THR A 244 12.07 -8.97 -3.59
C THR A 244 11.36 -10.19 -2.98
N ALA A 245 11.15 -10.19 -1.66
CA ALA A 245 10.47 -11.29 -0.98
C ALA A 245 9.02 -11.47 -1.48
N MET A 246 8.29 -10.38 -1.70
CA MET A 246 6.95 -10.42 -2.29
C MET A 246 6.96 -11.03 -3.70
N GLY A 247 7.95 -10.67 -4.53
CA GLY A 247 8.14 -11.27 -5.85
C GLY A 247 8.35 -12.79 -5.78
N MET A 248 9.18 -13.26 -4.84
CA MET A 248 9.44 -14.68 -4.61
C MET A 248 8.19 -15.42 -4.12
N HIS A 249 7.47 -14.84 -3.15
CA HIS A 249 6.19 -15.33 -2.64
C HIS A 249 5.17 -15.51 -3.77
N ASN A 250 4.94 -14.46 -4.55
CA ASN A 250 3.94 -14.46 -5.62
C ASN A 250 4.28 -15.48 -6.72
N THR A 251 5.57 -15.64 -7.03
CA THR A 251 6.05 -16.63 -8.00
C THR A 251 5.78 -18.06 -7.50
N LEU A 252 6.06 -18.33 -6.22
CA LEU A 252 5.82 -19.65 -5.61
C LEU A 252 4.34 -20.01 -5.58
N LEU A 253 3.49 -19.11 -5.09
CA LEU A 253 2.04 -19.34 -5.01
C LEU A 253 1.47 -19.64 -6.40
N ARG A 254 1.81 -18.82 -7.41
CA ARG A 254 1.36 -19.01 -8.80
C ARG A 254 1.86 -20.31 -9.43
N ARG A 255 3.10 -20.71 -9.13
CA ARG A 255 3.65 -21.97 -9.62
C ARG A 255 2.83 -23.15 -9.12
N TYR A 256 2.60 -23.25 -7.81
CA TYR A 256 1.84 -24.36 -7.24
C TYR A 256 0.34 -24.26 -7.51
N LEU A 257 -0.19 -23.05 -7.70
CA LEU A 257 -1.60 -22.84 -8.05
C LEU A 257 -1.92 -23.53 -9.38
N ARG A 258 -1.03 -23.38 -10.36
CA ARG A 258 -1.15 -24.04 -11.68
C ARG A 258 -1.03 -25.56 -11.57
N VAL A 259 -0.09 -26.06 -10.76
CA VAL A 259 0.11 -27.51 -10.54
C VAL A 259 -1.14 -28.15 -9.93
N CYS A 260 -1.83 -27.43 -9.04
CA CYS A 260 -3.03 -27.94 -8.36
C CYS A 260 -4.33 -27.66 -9.15
N GLY A 261 -4.26 -27.10 -10.36
CA GLY A 261 -5.44 -26.78 -11.16
C GLY A 261 -6.31 -25.66 -10.57
N GLY A 262 -5.71 -24.73 -9.83
CA GLY A 262 -6.40 -23.55 -9.31
C GLY A 262 -6.39 -22.38 -10.29
N TYR A 263 -7.40 -21.52 -10.17
CA TYR A 263 -7.57 -20.29 -10.93
C TYR A 263 -7.36 -19.07 -10.02
N GLU A 264 -6.42 -18.19 -10.40
CA GLU A 264 -6.17 -16.91 -9.73
C GLU A 264 -7.32 -15.95 -10.09
N VAL A 265 -8.12 -15.55 -9.09
CA VAL A 265 -9.23 -14.62 -9.29
C VAL A 265 -8.68 -13.20 -9.26
N LYS A 266 -8.08 -12.84 -8.12
CA LYS A 266 -7.52 -11.51 -7.85
C LYS A 266 -6.33 -11.61 -6.92
N THR A 267 -5.43 -10.65 -7.05
CA THR A 267 -4.27 -10.49 -6.18
C THR A 267 -4.13 -9.03 -5.78
N GLU A 268 -4.05 -8.77 -4.47
CA GLU A 268 -3.86 -7.45 -3.89
C GLU A 268 -2.58 -7.46 -3.03
N GLY A 269 -1.47 -7.03 -3.63
CA GLY A 269 -0.15 -7.09 -3.00
C GLY A 269 0.29 -8.53 -2.71
N GLY A 270 0.27 -8.91 -1.43
CA GLY A 270 0.57 -10.26 -0.94
C GLY A 270 -0.66 -11.13 -0.64
N SER A 271 -1.86 -10.58 -0.81
CA SER A 271 -3.10 -11.34 -0.65
C SER A 271 -3.56 -11.96 -1.97
N PHE A 272 -3.95 -13.24 -1.93
CA PHE A 272 -4.50 -13.94 -3.09
C PHE A 272 -5.93 -14.37 -2.82
N MET A 273 -6.77 -14.23 -3.83
CA MET A 273 -8.05 -14.91 -3.94
C MET A 273 -7.95 -15.95 -5.06
N CYS A 274 -8.00 -17.23 -4.68
CA CYS A 274 -7.88 -18.37 -5.57
C CYS A 274 -9.15 -19.21 -5.53
N SER A 275 -9.53 -19.79 -6.67
CA SER A 275 -10.63 -20.74 -6.77
C SER A 275 -10.14 -22.09 -7.29
N PHE A 276 -10.74 -23.17 -6.81
CA PHE A 276 -10.39 -24.53 -7.17
C PHE A 276 -11.65 -25.31 -7.52
N PRO A 277 -11.60 -26.19 -8.55
CA PRO A 277 -12.75 -27.00 -8.93
C PRO A 277 -13.17 -27.98 -7.84
N THR A 278 -12.26 -28.33 -6.92
CA THR A 278 -12.51 -29.31 -5.85
C THR A 278 -11.86 -28.87 -4.54
N VAL A 279 -12.42 -29.35 -3.42
CA VAL A 279 -11.93 -29.04 -2.08
C VAL A 279 -10.54 -29.61 -1.83
N LEU A 280 -10.27 -30.86 -2.24
CA LEU A 280 -8.97 -31.46 -2.03
C LEU A 280 -7.88 -30.82 -2.90
N ALA A 281 -8.21 -30.28 -4.08
CA ALA A 281 -7.24 -29.48 -4.84
C ALA A 281 -6.81 -28.22 -4.09
N ALA A 282 -7.76 -27.52 -3.43
CA ALA A 282 -7.46 -26.36 -2.59
C ALA A 282 -6.59 -26.74 -1.37
N VAL A 283 -6.94 -27.82 -0.66
CA VAL A 283 -6.19 -28.31 0.50
C VAL A 283 -4.77 -28.72 0.11
N ARG A 284 -4.63 -29.48 -0.98
CA ARG A 284 -3.33 -29.87 -1.55
C ARG A 284 -2.48 -28.62 -1.81
N TRP A 285 -3.06 -27.60 -2.45
CA TRP A 285 -2.34 -26.36 -2.74
C TRP A 285 -1.86 -25.67 -1.46
N CYS A 286 -2.75 -25.45 -0.49
CA CYS A 286 -2.41 -24.79 0.77
C CYS A 286 -1.29 -25.52 1.52
N MET A 287 -1.40 -26.83 1.72
CA MET A 287 -0.36 -27.61 2.40
C MET A 287 0.97 -27.58 1.66
N THR A 288 0.93 -27.76 0.33
CA THR A 288 2.15 -27.73 -0.49
C THR A 288 2.85 -26.38 -0.37
N VAL A 289 2.10 -25.28 -0.50
CA VAL A 289 2.65 -23.92 -0.37
C VAL A 289 3.23 -23.71 1.02
N GLN A 290 2.56 -24.11 2.10
CA GLN A 290 3.08 -23.94 3.47
C GLN A 290 4.41 -24.66 3.70
N VAL A 291 4.59 -25.85 3.13
CA VAL A 291 5.87 -26.60 3.19
C VAL A 291 6.95 -25.93 2.34
N GLU A 292 6.59 -25.48 1.14
CA GLU A 292 7.53 -24.93 0.18
C GLU A 292 8.00 -23.52 0.54
N LEU A 293 7.18 -22.72 1.23
CA LEU A 293 7.57 -21.42 1.78
C LEU A 293 8.78 -21.51 2.72
N LEU A 294 8.97 -22.64 3.42
CA LEU A 294 10.14 -22.84 4.28
C LEU A 294 11.43 -23.06 3.49
N ARG A 295 11.32 -23.52 2.24
CA ARG A 295 12.46 -23.85 1.36
C ARG A 295 12.91 -22.68 0.50
N VAL A 296 12.10 -21.62 0.40
CA VAL A 296 12.44 -20.43 -0.38
C VAL A 296 13.73 -19.80 0.16
N PRO A 297 14.67 -19.39 -0.72
CA PRO A 297 15.86 -18.67 -0.32
C PRO A 297 15.53 -17.20 -0.07
N TRP A 298 14.80 -16.91 1.01
CA TRP A 298 14.38 -15.56 1.37
C TRP A 298 15.59 -14.61 1.50
N PRO A 299 15.43 -13.32 1.16
CA PRO A 299 16.46 -12.31 1.39
C PRO A 299 16.89 -12.27 2.86
N LEU A 300 18.17 -11.99 3.10
CA LEU A 300 18.75 -12.00 4.45
C LEU A 300 18.04 -11.00 5.37
N GLU A 301 17.66 -9.85 4.82
CA GLU A 301 16.97 -8.79 5.54
C GLU A 301 15.65 -9.28 6.13
N ILE A 302 14.92 -10.17 5.43
CA ILE A 302 13.67 -10.76 5.92
C ILE A 302 13.96 -11.82 6.97
N LEU A 303 15.02 -12.62 6.79
CA LEU A 303 15.40 -13.67 7.74
C LEU A 303 15.93 -13.11 9.07
N GLU A 304 16.51 -11.91 9.06
CA GLU A 304 16.99 -11.22 10.26
C GLU A 304 15.88 -10.51 11.04
N CYS A 305 14.72 -10.26 10.41
CA CYS A 305 13.56 -9.64 11.04
C CYS A 305 12.91 -10.59 12.06
N THR A 306 12.30 -10.04 13.11
CA THR A 306 11.59 -10.80 14.15
C THR A 306 10.50 -11.71 13.58
N ASP A 307 9.86 -11.25 12.50
CA ASP A 307 8.71 -11.92 11.90
C ASP A 307 9.11 -12.95 10.83
N GLY A 308 10.34 -12.87 10.31
CA GLY A 308 10.86 -13.76 9.26
C GLY A 308 11.96 -14.71 9.72
N LYS A 309 12.41 -14.62 10.97
CA LYS A 309 13.41 -15.52 11.56
C LYS A 309 12.95 -16.97 11.55
N ALA A 310 13.92 -17.87 11.50
CA ALA A 310 13.66 -19.30 11.61
C ALA A 310 13.16 -19.65 13.03
N VAL A 311 12.02 -20.30 13.13
CA VAL A 311 11.46 -20.85 14.38
C VAL A 311 11.40 -22.36 14.28
N TYR A 312 11.80 -23.03 15.36
CA TYR A 312 11.83 -24.49 15.47
C TYR A 312 10.83 -24.94 16.54
N ASP A 313 10.24 -26.12 16.35
CA ASP A 313 9.41 -26.77 17.37
C ASP A 313 10.24 -27.42 18.49
N GLU A 314 9.55 -28.01 19.47
CA GLU A 314 10.18 -28.72 20.59
C GLU A 314 11.02 -29.92 20.11
N GLU A 315 10.70 -30.49 18.96
CA GLU A 315 11.46 -31.57 18.33
C GLU A 315 12.61 -31.08 17.43
N GLY A 316 12.87 -29.77 17.37
CA GLY A 316 13.95 -29.15 16.60
C GLY A 316 13.70 -29.09 15.08
N ARG A 317 12.46 -29.27 14.63
CA ARG A 317 12.05 -29.14 13.22
C ARG A 317 11.72 -27.70 12.89
N LEU A 318 12.13 -27.26 11.71
CA LEU A 318 11.85 -25.91 11.22
C LEU A 318 10.36 -25.74 10.91
N ILE A 319 9.67 -24.90 11.67
CA ILE A 319 8.23 -24.64 11.52
C ILE A 319 7.93 -23.30 10.85
N VAL A 320 8.75 -22.27 11.03
CA VAL A 320 8.56 -20.94 10.39
C VAL A 320 9.90 -20.47 9.83
N ARG A 321 9.88 -19.87 8.64
CA ARG A 321 11.04 -19.23 8.00
C ARG A 321 10.57 -18.29 6.90
N GLY A 322 10.98 -17.02 6.97
CA GLY A 322 10.59 -15.97 6.04
C GLY A 322 9.12 -15.56 6.18
N LEU A 323 8.48 -15.23 5.07
CA LEU A 323 7.12 -14.67 5.09
C LEU A 323 6.08 -15.69 5.56
N SER A 324 5.39 -15.36 6.64
CA SER A 324 4.33 -16.20 7.21
C SER A 324 2.99 -15.90 6.55
N VAL A 325 2.45 -16.88 5.82
CA VAL A 325 1.18 -16.74 5.08
C VAL A 325 0.06 -17.43 5.85
N ARG A 326 -1.02 -16.71 6.12
CA ARG A 326 -2.27 -17.29 6.64
C ARG A 326 -3.20 -17.62 5.49
N MET A 327 -3.98 -18.70 5.62
CA MET A 327 -4.86 -19.19 4.57
C MET A 327 -6.22 -19.58 5.16
N GLY A 328 -7.30 -19.32 4.41
CA GLY A 328 -8.65 -19.75 4.76
C GLY A 328 -9.33 -20.43 3.57
N ILE A 329 -9.94 -21.59 3.82
CA ILE A 329 -10.62 -22.41 2.81
C ILE A 329 -12.09 -22.56 3.18
N HIS A 330 -12.97 -22.34 2.20
CA HIS A 330 -14.38 -22.68 2.29
C HIS A 330 -14.94 -23.04 0.91
N CYS A 331 -15.95 -23.91 0.87
CA CYS A 331 -16.57 -24.42 -0.34
C CYS A 331 -18.07 -24.09 -0.42
N GLY A 332 -18.58 -24.00 -1.64
CA GLY A 332 -19.97 -23.68 -1.91
C GLY A 332 -20.22 -23.33 -3.38
N THR A 333 -21.38 -22.76 -3.67
CA THR A 333 -21.74 -22.31 -5.04
C THR A 333 -21.82 -20.77 -5.12
N PRO A 334 -20.83 -20.09 -5.72
CA PRO A 334 -20.79 -18.63 -5.77
C PRO A 334 -21.55 -18.09 -6.98
N LEU A 335 -21.88 -16.80 -6.93
CA LEU A 335 -22.31 -16.07 -8.11
C LEU A 335 -21.10 -15.79 -8.99
N CYS A 336 -21.03 -16.48 -10.13
CA CYS A 336 -19.97 -16.34 -11.11
C CYS A 336 -20.31 -15.19 -12.06
N MET A 337 -19.45 -14.17 -12.15
CA MET A 337 -19.61 -13.07 -13.10
C MET A 337 -18.29 -12.81 -13.81
N THR A 338 -18.33 -12.66 -15.13
CA THR A 338 -17.16 -12.20 -15.88
C THR A 338 -17.06 -10.69 -15.80
N ASP A 339 -15.89 -10.19 -15.42
CA ASP A 339 -15.60 -8.77 -15.43
C ASP A 339 -15.56 -8.27 -16.89
N PRO A 340 -16.36 -7.26 -17.26
CA PRO A 340 -16.45 -6.76 -18.64
C PRO A 340 -15.15 -6.12 -19.14
N VAL A 341 -14.23 -5.73 -18.24
CA VAL A 341 -12.95 -5.10 -18.57
C VAL A 341 -11.84 -6.13 -18.67
N THR A 342 -11.71 -7.00 -17.66
CA THR A 342 -10.61 -7.97 -17.61
C THR A 342 -10.93 -9.27 -18.35
N ASN A 343 -12.20 -9.50 -18.72
CA ASN A 343 -12.73 -10.77 -19.22
C ASN A 343 -12.41 -11.98 -18.31
N ARG A 344 -12.02 -11.73 -17.06
CA ARG A 344 -11.73 -12.74 -16.06
C ARG A 344 -12.98 -13.03 -15.25
N MET A 345 -13.12 -14.29 -14.83
CA MET A 345 -14.19 -14.67 -13.91
C MET A 345 -13.88 -14.12 -12.52
N ASP A 346 -14.91 -13.55 -11.90
CA ASP A 346 -14.93 -13.09 -10.54
C ASP A 346 -16.09 -13.76 -9.80
N TYR A 347 -15.93 -13.91 -8.48
CA TYR A 347 -16.86 -14.67 -7.66
C TYR A 347 -17.43 -13.78 -6.57
N PHE A 348 -18.76 -13.84 -6.41
CA PHE A 348 -19.49 -13.04 -5.45
C PHE A 348 -20.44 -13.88 -4.61
N GLY A 349 -20.92 -13.29 -3.52
CA GLY A 349 -21.97 -13.86 -2.68
C GLY A 349 -21.50 -14.24 -1.27
N PRO A 350 -22.42 -14.75 -0.44
CA PRO A 350 -22.17 -15.02 0.97
C PRO A 350 -20.98 -15.95 1.23
N MET A 351 -20.77 -16.96 0.38
CA MET A 351 -19.65 -17.89 0.56
C MET A 351 -18.28 -17.22 0.39
N VAL A 352 -18.14 -16.25 -0.52
CA VAL A 352 -16.88 -15.54 -0.74
C VAL A 352 -16.55 -14.69 0.48
N ASN A 353 -17.57 -14.01 1.01
CA ASN A 353 -17.46 -13.26 2.24
C ASN A 353 -17.08 -14.19 3.41
N ARG A 354 -17.70 -15.36 3.51
CA ARG A 354 -17.37 -16.37 4.53
C ARG A 354 -15.92 -16.85 4.41
N SER A 355 -15.45 -17.22 3.22
CA SER A 355 -14.06 -17.65 2.98
C SER A 355 -13.05 -16.59 3.42
N SER A 356 -13.29 -15.31 3.11
CA SER A 356 -12.37 -14.24 3.53
C SER A 356 -12.36 -14.03 5.05
N ARG A 357 -13.50 -14.18 5.72
CA ARG A 357 -13.57 -14.10 7.19
C ARG A 357 -12.88 -15.28 7.88
N ILE A 358 -12.95 -16.48 7.30
CA ILE A 358 -12.24 -17.67 7.79
C ILE A 358 -10.72 -17.44 7.71
N GLU A 359 -10.22 -16.94 6.58
CA GLU A 359 -8.80 -16.56 6.44
C GLU A 359 -8.37 -15.54 7.50
N SER A 360 -9.21 -14.54 7.75
CA SER A 360 -8.89 -13.46 8.68
C SER A 360 -8.86 -13.92 10.14
N SER A 361 -9.39 -15.10 10.44
CA SER A 361 -9.33 -15.74 11.77
C SER A 361 -8.09 -16.63 11.97
N ALA A 362 -7.30 -16.85 10.91
CA ALA A 362 -6.11 -17.69 10.95
C ALA A 362 -4.85 -16.90 11.32
N ALA A 363 -3.94 -17.51 12.08
CA ALA A 363 -2.62 -16.92 12.34
C ALA A 363 -1.67 -17.13 11.15
N GLY A 364 -0.53 -16.44 11.16
CA GLY A 364 0.52 -16.61 10.15
C GLY A 364 1.04 -18.05 10.12
N GLY A 365 1.00 -18.69 8.95
CA GLY A 365 1.40 -20.09 8.78
C GLY A 365 0.28 -21.11 9.05
N HIS A 366 -0.93 -20.67 9.41
CA HIS A 366 -2.10 -21.52 9.60
C HIS A 366 -2.93 -21.68 8.32
N ILE A 367 -3.59 -22.83 8.20
CA ILE A 367 -4.62 -23.10 7.19
C ILE A 367 -5.92 -23.37 7.93
N MET A 368 -6.85 -22.42 7.87
CA MET A 368 -8.15 -22.52 8.53
C MET A 368 -9.21 -23.02 7.55
N CYS A 369 -10.04 -23.96 7.99
CA CYS A 369 -11.08 -24.59 7.18
C CYS A 369 -12.45 -24.50 7.85
N SER A 370 -13.50 -24.28 7.05
CA SER A 370 -14.90 -24.45 7.50
C SER A 370 -15.25 -25.93 7.71
N SER A 371 -16.31 -26.21 8.47
CA SER A 371 -16.87 -27.57 8.66
C SER A 371 -17.11 -28.32 7.35
N ASP A 372 -17.62 -27.64 6.31
CA ASP A 372 -17.92 -28.27 5.01
C ASP A 372 -16.65 -28.82 4.34
N VAL A 373 -15.53 -28.12 4.49
CA VAL A 373 -14.23 -28.54 3.96
C VAL A 373 -13.69 -29.73 4.75
N ILE A 374 -13.84 -29.72 6.09
CA ILE A 374 -13.41 -30.83 6.95
C ILE A 374 -14.21 -32.09 6.65
N ARG A 375 -15.51 -31.98 6.39
CA ARG A 375 -16.35 -33.10 5.99
C ARG A 375 -15.87 -33.80 4.72
N GLU A 376 -15.46 -33.03 3.70
CA GLU A 376 -14.87 -33.59 2.47
C GLU A 376 -13.54 -34.32 2.73
N ILE A 377 -12.71 -33.78 3.64
CA ILE A 377 -11.44 -34.39 4.03
C ILE A 377 -11.70 -35.68 4.82
N ASN A 378 -12.65 -35.67 5.76
CA ASN A 378 -13.04 -36.84 6.53
C ASN A 378 -13.63 -37.94 5.65
N ALA A 379 -14.40 -37.59 4.63
CA ALA A 379 -15.00 -38.54 3.70
C ALA A 379 -13.96 -39.27 2.82
N LYS A 380 -12.99 -38.54 2.24
CA LYS A 380 -12.06 -39.13 1.24
C LYS A 380 -10.65 -39.42 1.76
N ILE A 381 -10.17 -38.68 2.75
CA ILE A 381 -8.81 -38.86 3.29
C ILE A 381 -8.82 -39.79 4.49
N PHE A 382 -9.69 -39.53 5.48
CA PHE A 382 -9.77 -40.33 6.71
C PHE A 382 -10.79 -41.48 6.64
N GLU A 383 -11.68 -41.46 5.65
CA GLU A 383 -12.75 -42.46 5.46
C GLU A 383 -13.62 -42.67 6.73
N SER A 384 -13.75 -41.62 7.54
CA SER A 384 -14.48 -41.64 8.83
C SER A 384 -15.94 -41.19 8.71
N GLU A 385 -16.26 -40.43 7.67
CA GLU A 385 -17.59 -39.90 7.37
C GLU A 385 -18.10 -40.42 6.02
N PRO A 386 -19.42 -40.46 5.78
CA PRO A 386 -19.96 -40.90 4.50
C PRO A 386 -19.60 -39.92 3.38
N GLU A 387 -19.43 -40.46 2.17
CA GLU A 387 -19.18 -39.66 0.98
C GLU A 387 -20.28 -38.62 0.73
N THR A 388 -19.86 -37.43 0.36
CA THR A 388 -20.73 -36.32 -0.03
C THR A 388 -21.03 -36.37 -1.52
N GLU A 389 -22.00 -35.57 -1.98
CA GLU A 389 -22.32 -35.43 -3.41
C GLU A 389 -21.14 -34.91 -4.26
N TYR A 390 -20.18 -34.21 -3.64
CA TYR A 390 -19.00 -33.64 -4.31
C TYR A 390 -17.74 -34.49 -4.15
N SER A 391 -17.79 -35.53 -3.31
CA SER A 391 -16.67 -36.45 -3.06
C SER A 391 -16.19 -37.16 -4.34
N ASN A 392 -17.08 -37.43 -5.30
CA ASN A 392 -16.75 -38.09 -6.56
C ASN A 392 -16.02 -37.19 -7.57
N ALA A 393 -16.08 -35.87 -7.41
CA ALA A 393 -15.42 -34.93 -8.31
C ALA A 393 -13.91 -34.76 -7.99
N GLN A 394 -13.45 -35.32 -6.88
CA GLN A 394 -12.09 -35.14 -6.36
C GLN A 394 -11.06 -35.91 -7.20
N SER A 395 -9.92 -35.28 -7.53
CA SER A 395 -8.84 -35.91 -8.27
C SER A 395 -8.06 -36.92 -7.40
N GLN A 396 -7.81 -38.12 -7.92
CA GLN A 396 -7.01 -39.15 -7.24
C GLN A 396 -5.59 -38.65 -6.92
N GLU A 397 -5.00 -37.86 -7.81
CA GLU A 397 -3.66 -37.29 -7.60
C GLU A 397 -3.63 -36.33 -6.39
N ALA A 398 -4.72 -35.61 -6.16
CA ALA A 398 -4.85 -34.73 -5.01
C ALA A 398 -5.00 -35.53 -3.71
N ILE A 399 -5.78 -36.62 -3.74
CA ILE A 399 -5.96 -37.54 -2.61
C ILE A 399 -4.61 -38.15 -2.22
N ASP A 400 -3.87 -38.70 -3.18
CA ASP A 400 -2.59 -39.37 -2.94
C ASP A 400 -1.55 -38.38 -2.40
N SER A 401 -1.50 -37.17 -2.96
CA SER A 401 -0.60 -36.10 -2.50
C SER A 401 -0.91 -35.64 -1.07
N ILE A 402 -2.19 -35.49 -0.72
CA ILE A 402 -2.58 -35.12 0.65
C ILE A 402 -2.25 -36.25 1.61
N ARG A 403 -2.53 -37.51 1.26
CA ARG A 403 -2.18 -38.68 2.09
C ARG A 403 -0.68 -38.76 2.37
N GLN A 404 0.17 -38.43 1.39
CA GLN A 404 1.62 -38.36 1.58
C GLN A 404 2.06 -37.27 2.57
N LEU A 405 1.32 -36.17 2.66
CA LEU A 405 1.61 -35.08 3.61
C LEU A 405 1.12 -35.38 5.04
N ASP A 406 0.39 -36.49 5.23
CA ASP A 406 -0.21 -36.94 6.51
C ASP A 406 -0.92 -35.79 7.25
N PRO A 407 -2.12 -35.39 6.78
CA PRO A 407 -2.79 -34.22 7.30
C PRO A 407 -3.25 -34.44 8.74
N LYS A 408 -3.03 -33.45 9.60
CA LYS A 408 -3.53 -33.39 10.97
C LYS A 408 -4.56 -32.29 11.07
N VAL A 409 -5.75 -32.64 11.53
CA VAL A 409 -6.86 -31.71 11.76
C VAL A 409 -6.94 -31.41 13.25
N VAL A 410 -6.95 -30.13 13.61
CA VAL A 410 -7.09 -29.65 14.99
C VAL A 410 -8.38 -28.83 15.09
N PRO A 411 -9.40 -29.28 15.84
CA PRO A 411 -10.64 -28.53 15.97
C PRO A 411 -10.40 -27.26 16.78
N VAL A 412 -10.82 -26.10 16.24
CA VAL A 412 -10.76 -24.82 16.95
C VAL A 412 -12.07 -24.57 17.70
N GLY A 413 -13.19 -25.00 17.12
CA GLY A 413 -14.52 -24.87 17.70
C GLY A 413 -15.36 -23.79 17.03
N GLU A 414 -16.37 -23.31 17.76
CA GLU A 414 -17.34 -22.34 17.26
C GLU A 414 -16.81 -20.91 17.37
N ILE A 415 -16.67 -20.22 16.23
CA ILE A 415 -16.18 -18.83 16.17
C ILE A 415 -17.23 -17.93 15.52
N ARG A 416 -17.52 -16.81 16.19
CA ARG A 416 -18.36 -15.74 15.62
C ARG A 416 -17.54 -14.83 14.73
N LEU A 417 -17.69 -14.99 13.43
CA LEU A 417 -17.01 -14.19 12.42
C LEU A 417 -17.73 -12.85 12.17
N LYS A 418 -16.95 -11.77 12.01
CA LYS A 418 -17.51 -10.42 11.80
C LYS A 418 -18.34 -10.34 10.52
N GLY A 419 -19.62 -9.96 10.67
CA GLY A 419 -20.55 -9.77 9.56
C GLY A 419 -21.24 -11.04 9.07
N LEU A 420 -21.10 -12.16 9.78
CA LEU A 420 -21.93 -13.34 9.61
C LEU A 420 -22.90 -13.46 10.79
N GLU A 421 -24.16 -13.78 10.50
CA GLU A 421 -25.19 -13.94 11.54
C GLU A 421 -25.04 -15.25 12.30
N VAL A 422 -24.62 -16.31 11.58
CA VAL A 422 -24.45 -17.65 12.13
C VAL A 422 -22.98 -17.87 12.48
N PRO A 423 -22.68 -18.36 13.69
CA PRO A 423 -21.33 -18.77 14.06
C PRO A 423 -20.85 -19.96 13.22
N GLU A 424 -19.56 -19.99 12.93
CA GLU A 424 -18.96 -21.02 12.07
C GLU A 424 -18.09 -21.97 12.90
N MET A 425 -18.17 -23.26 12.58
CA MET A 425 -17.30 -24.29 13.16
C MET A 425 -16.00 -24.34 12.34
N LEU A 426 -14.88 -23.99 12.98
CA LEU A 426 -13.58 -23.89 12.32
C LEU A 426 -12.62 -24.97 12.82
N SER A 427 -11.75 -25.42 11.92
CA SER A 427 -10.67 -26.35 12.23
C SER A 427 -9.41 -25.96 11.48
N LEU A 428 -8.27 -26.13 12.14
CA LEU A 428 -6.96 -25.96 11.53
C LEU A 428 -6.51 -27.26 10.88
N ILE A 429 -5.80 -27.13 9.77
CA ILE A 429 -5.18 -28.27 9.11
C ILE A 429 -3.70 -28.02 8.87
N PHE A 430 -2.88 -29.02 9.21
CA PHE A 430 -1.44 -28.97 9.03
C PHE A 430 -0.93 -30.27 8.40
N PRO A 431 0.11 -30.23 7.57
CA PRO A 431 0.89 -31.44 7.31
C PRO A 431 1.63 -31.86 8.59
N SER A 432 1.92 -33.15 8.74
CA SER A 432 2.52 -33.72 9.96
C SER A 432 3.81 -33.03 10.42
N ASN A 433 4.60 -32.52 9.47
CA ASN A 433 5.85 -31.80 9.73
C ASN A 433 5.67 -30.37 10.24
N LEU A 434 4.46 -29.79 10.19
CA LEU A 434 4.17 -28.42 10.61
C LEU A 434 3.17 -28.35 11.78
N ILE A 435 2.91 -29.47 12.44
CA ILE A 435 1.95 -29.54 13.56
C ILE A 435 2.34 -28.63 14.73
N GLY A 436 3.64 -28.37 14.94
CA GLY A 436 4.14 -27.45 15.96
C GLY A 436 3.67 -26.00 15.78
N ARG A 437 3.09 -25.65 14.62
CA ARG A 437 2.46 -24.34 14.41
C ARG A 437 1.18 -24.14 15.22
N LYS A 438 0.56 -25.19 15.75
CA LYS A 438 -0.69 -25.10 16.52
C LYS A 438 -0.53 -24.23 17.78
N ASP A 439 0.65 -24.27 18.40
CA ASP A 439 0.97 -23.58 19.66
C ASP A 439 1.69 -22.25 19.42
N LEU A 440 1.81 -21.82 18.16
CA LEU A 440 2.29 -20.47 17.86
C LEU A 440 1.21 -19.49 18.31
N ASP A 441 1.38 -18.94 19.51
CA ASP A 441 0.52 -17.88 20.01
C ASP A 441 0.47 -16.73 18.99
N ASP A 442 -0.72 -16.18 18.78
CA ASP A 442 -0.90 -14.93 18.03
C ASP A 442 -0.40 -13.70 18.82
N THR A 443 0.26 -13.92 19.97
CA THR A 443 0.88 -12.93 20.85
C THR A 443 2.21 -12.39 20.29
N ALA A 444 2.14 -11.84 19.10
CA ALA A 444 3.01 -10.74 18.66
C ALA A 444 2.19 -9.62 17.99
N VAL A 445 0.88 -9.58 18.23
CA VAL A 445 0.09 -8.37 18.06
C VAL A 445 -0.28 -7.89 19.46
N ASP A 446 0.68 -7.24 20.11
CA ASP A 446 0.30 -6.19 21.04
C ASP A 446 -0.53 -5.16 20.24
N PRO A 447 -1.78 -4.85 20.63
CA PRO A 447 -2.53 -3.73 20.06
C PRO A 447 -1.84 -2.37 20.29
N THR A 448 -0.79 -2.39 21.11
CA THR A 448 0.16 -1.33 21.42
C THR A 448 1.52 -1.73 20.88
N GLY A 449 1.69 -1.70 19.57
CA GLY A 449 2.94 -2.08 18.90
C GLY A 449 4.10 -1.14 19.25
N THR A 450 4.69 -1.34 20.42
CA THR A 450 6.03 -0.85 20.79
C THR A 450 6.98 -2.04 20.72
N SER A 451 7.59 -2.24 19.56
CA SER A 451 8.82 -3.03 19.45
C SER A 451 9.72 -2.43 18.37
N GLY A 452 10.21 -1.24 18.67
CA GLY A 452 11.43 -0.68 18.12
C GLY A 452 12.29 -0.21 19.30
N SER A 453 13.51 -0.74 19.42
CA SER A 453 14.56 -0.31 20.37
C SER A 453 14.15 -0.26 21.86
N ARG A 454 14.54 -1.28 22.64
CA ARG A 454 14.53 -1.22 24.11
C ARG A 454 15.54 -0.18 24.64
N VAL A 455 15.16 1.09 24.59
CA VAL A 455 15.49 2.07 25.63
C VAL A 455 14.19 2.76 25.99
N GLN A 456 13.44 2.19 26.94
CA GLN A 456 12.30 2.87 27.54
C GLN A 456 12.86 3.96 28.46
N PHE A 457 12.82 5.21 28.02
CA PHE A 457 13.18 6.34 28.86
C PHE A 457 12.06 6.59 29.86
N SER A 458 12.37 6.57 31.15
CA SER A 458 11.40 6.97 32.17
C SER A 458 11.09 8.47 32.03
N VAL A 459 9.89 8.89 32.43
CA VAL A 459 9.51 10.32 32.45
C VAL A 459 10.48 11.15 33.29
N ALA A 460 11.05 10.56 34.34
CA ALA A 460 12.09 11.19 35.16
C ALA A 460 13.38 11.44 34.35
N GLN A 461 13.83 10.46 33.54
CA GLN A 461 15.01 10.61 32.68
C GLN A 461 14.79 11.63 31.57
N VAL A 462 13.59 11.68 30.97
CA VAL A 462 13.27 12.70 29.95
C VAL A 462 13.22 14.10 30.58
N ARG A 463 12.73 14.23 31.82
CA ARG A 463 12.79 15.48 32.58
C ARG A 463 14.22 15.91 32.88
N GLU A 464 15.08 15.00 33.30
CA GLU A 464 16.50 15.28 33.52
C GLU A 464 17.20 15.73 32.24
N LEU A 465 16.95 15.06 31.12
CA LEU A 465 17.47 15.45 29.81
C LEU A 465 16.97 16.82 29.36
N ALA A 466 15.68 17.11 29.60
CA ALA A 466 15.09 18.41 29.31
C ALA A 466 15.75 19.54 30.12
N MET A 467 16.04 19.28 31.40
CA MET A 467 16.78 20.22 32.25
C MET A 467 18.21 20.43 31.79
N LEU A 468 18.89 19.37 31.31
CA LEU A 468 20.23 19.48 30.74
C LEU A 468 20.22 20.29 29.44
N CYS A 469 19.26 20.04 28.54
CA CYS A 469 19.06 20.80 27.31
C CYS A 469 18.90 22.30 27.59
N LEU A 470 18.06 22.64 28.57
CA LEU A 470 17.81 24.03 28.94
C LEU A 470 19.07 24.69 29.54
N ARG A 471 19.81 23.97 30.39
CA ARG A 471 21.11 24.49 30.89
C ARG A 471 22.12 24.71 29.76
N LEU A 472 22.14 23.82 28.77
CA LEU A 472 23.03 23.91 27.60
C LEU A 472 22.72 25.15 26.74
N GLU A 473 21.45 25.41 26.44
CA GLU A 473 21.04 26.61 25.71
C GLU A 473 21.29 27.90 26.47
N MET A 474 21.06 27.90 27.79
CA MET A 474 21.32 29.10 28.57
C MET A 474 22.82 29.37 28.64
N SER A 475 23.64 28.32 28.77
CA SER A 475 25.10 28.43 28.70
C SER A 475 25.57 28.95 27.34
N SER A 476 24.91 28.56 26.23
CA SER A 476 25.23 29.09 24.90
C SER A 476 24.88 30.57 24.74
N SER A 477 24.02 31.10 25.62
CA SER A 477 23.71 32.53 25.71
C SER A 477 24.49 33.28 26.80
N GLY A 478 25.44 32.64 27.47
CA GLY A 478 26.27 33.24 28.54
C GLY A 478 25.60 33.31 29.92
N HIS A 479 24.47 32.61 30.13
CA HIS A 479 23.72 32.62 31.39
C HIS A 479 23.64 31.22 32.01
N VAL A 480 23.50 31.13 33.34
CA VAL A 480 23.36 29.86 34.08
C VAL A 480 21.94 29.77 34.64
N PHE A 481 21.17 28.80 34.17
CA PHE A 481 19.80 28.58 34.64
C PHE A 481 19.73 27.86 35.98
N ARG A 482 18.96 28.42 36.93
CA ARG A 482 18.63 27.80 38.22
C ARG A 482 17.10 27.73 38.39
N PRO A 483 16.53 26.54 38.65
CA PRO A 483 15.10 26.44 38.95
C PRO A 483 14.81 27.03 40.34
N TYR A 484 13.62 27.61 40.52
CA TYR A 484 13.17 28.07 41.84
C TYR A 484 13.11 26.90 42.86
N PRO A 485 13.46 27.11 44.13
CA PRO A 485 13.29 26.08 45.16
C PRO A 485 11.81 25.76 45.38
N GLU A 486 11.45 24.47 45.43
CA GLU A 486 10.06 24.02 45.57
C GLU A 486 9.42 24.50 46.88
N ARG A 487 8.33 25.28 46.80
CA ARG A 487 7.49 25.65 47.96
C ARG A 487 6.58 24.48 48.35
N LYS A 488 6.78 23.91 49.54
CA LYS A 488 5.80 23.02 50.17
C LYS A 488 4.66 23.82 50.80
N GLY A 489 3.46 23.75 50.21
CA GLY A 489 2.19 24.05 50.88
C GLY A 489 1.60 25.46 50.66
N SER A 490 0.27 25.49 50.47
CA SER A 490 -0.57 26.67 50.19
C SER A 490 -0.65 27.65 51.37
N LEU A 491 -0.47 28.97 51.11
CA LEU A 491 -1.22 30.12 51.68
C LEU A 491 -0.62 31.45 51.15
N ARG A 492 -1.45 32.51 51.07
CA ARG A 492 -1.17 33.85 50.48
C ARG A 492 0.07 34.58 51.04
N GLY A 493 0.94 35.11 50.15
CA GLY A 493 1.92 36.23 50.31
C GLY A 493 3.04 36.07 51.38
N PRO A 494 4.25 36.63 51.23
CA PRO A 494 4.67 37.78 50.41
C PRO A 494 5.77 37.46 49.37
N GLU A 495 6.15 38.46 48.58
CA GLU A 495 7.31 38.48 47.68
C GLU A 495 8.58 38.03 48.42
N VAL A 496 9.34 37.11 47.82
CA VAL A 496 10.69 36.78 48.28
C VAL A 496 11.61 37.91 47.79
N PRO A 497 12.48 38.50 48.64
CA PRO A 497 13.44 39.48 48.18
C PRO A 497 14.36 38.79 47.15
N LEU A 498 14.45 39.35 45.95
CA LEU A 498 15.59 39.09 45.10
C LEU A 498 16.78 39.71 45.84
N ASP A 499 17.71 38.88 46.35
CA ASP A 499 18.99 39.37 46.81
C ASP A 499 19.65 40.13 45.64
N GLU A 500 19.79 41.45 45.76
CA GLU A 500 20.30 42.34 44.70
C GLU A 500 21.79 42.14 44.38
N ASP A 501 22.44 41.14 45.00
CA ASP A 501 23.88 40.87 44.89
C ASP A 501 24.22 39.52 44.21
N GLU A 502 23.29 38.82 43.55
CA GLU A 502 23.66 37.70 42.66
C GLU A 502 24.18 38.22 41.30
N PRO A 503 25.32 37.72 40.79
CA PRO A 503 25.88 38.20 39.53
C PRO A 503 24.89 37.94 38.38
N SER A 504 24.77 38.90 37.45
CA SER A 504 23.83 38.95 36.30
C SER A 504 23.91 37.77 35.31
N ILE A 505 24.74 36.78 35.62
CA ILE A 505 24.94 35.53 34.90
C ILE A 505 23.83 34.52 35.25
N PHE A 506 23.21 34.60 36.43
CA PHE A 506 22.18 33.62 36.85
C PHE A 506 20.76 34.05 36.42
N LEU A 507 20.03 33.16 35.74
CA LEU A 507 18.61 33.33 35.44
C LEU A 507 17.78 32.31 36.23
N HIS A 508 16.85 32.83 37.05
CA HIS A 508 15.90 32.01 37.79
C HIS A 508 14.56 31.96 37.05
N GLY A 509 14.00 30.77 36.89
CA GLY A 509 12.73 30.57 36.17
C GLY A 509 12.09 29.22 36.46
N ASP A 510 10.78 29.10 36.21
CA ASP A 510 10.09 27.81 36.26
C ASP A 510 10.43 27.01 35.00
N ALA A 511 11.07 25.85 35.18
CA ALA A 511 11.50 24.98 34.10
C ALA A 511 10.32 24.50 33.22
N ASN A 512 9.12 24.39 33.79
CA ASN A 512 7.94 23.92 33.06
C ASN A 512 7.42 24.93 32.03
N VAL A 513 7.84 26.20 32.11
CA VAL A 513 7.44 27.25 31.15
C VAL A 513 8.25 27.17 29.86
N PHE A 514 9.49 26.68 29.93
CA PHE A 514 10.44 26.64 28.81
C PHE A 514 10.56 25.25 28.15
N LEU A 515 9.84 24.27 28.70
CA LEU A 515 9.81 22.90 28.25
C LEU A 515 8.39 22.55 27.75
N PRO A 516 8.25 21.60 26.81
CA PRO A 516 6.96 21.17 26.33
C PRO A 516 6.17 20.52 27.47
N PRO A 517 4.85 20.72 27.52
CA PRO A 517 4.02 20.13 28.57
C PRO A 517 4.10 18.61 28.48
N MET A 518 4.56 17.98 29.55
CA MET A 518 4.60 16.52 29.66
C MET A 518 3.30 16.03 30.31
N PRO A 519 2.48 15.22 29.62
CA PRO A 519 1.29 14.61 30.22
C PRO A 519 1.67 13.72 31.42
N ASP A 520 0.79 13.60 32.41
CA ASP A 520 1.02 12.74 33.60
C ASP A 520 1.15 11.25 33.26
N LYS A 521 0.62 10.84 32.10
CA LYS A 521 0.75 9.49 31.51
C LYS A 521 1.09 9.62 30.02
N PRO A 522 2.35 9.90 29.67
CA PRO A 522 2.73 10.08 28.28
C PRO A 522 2.74 8.74 27.54
N THR A 523 2.26 8.71 26.30
CA THR A 523 2.42 7.55 25.42
C THR A 523 3.85 7.49 24.87
N ASP A 524 4.30 6.34 24.38
CA ASP A 524 5.64 6.20 23.78
C ASP A 524 5.83 7.17 22.59
N ALA A 525 4.77 7.48 21.85
CA ALA A 525 4.78 8.48 20.79
C ALA A 525 5.02 9.89 21.33
N ASP A 526 4.41 10.23 22.47
CA ASP A 526 4.61 11.54 23.12
C ASP A 526 6.06 11.66 23.63
N LEU A 527 6.62 10.60 24.23
CA LEU A 527 8.00 10.57 24.71
C LEU A 527 9.00 10.70 23.55
N MET A 528 8.78 9.99 22.44
CA MET A 528 9.62 10.09 21.25
C MET A 528 9.56 11.49 20.61
N LEU A 529 8.39 12.12 20.61
CA LEU A 529 8.22 13.50 20.13
C LEU A 529 9.01 14.48 21.00
N ILE A 530 8.93 14.34 22.32
CA ILE A 530 9.67 15.20 23.26
C ILE A 530 11.18 14.99 23.10
N LEU A 531 11.63 13.74 22.97
CA LEU A 531 13.04 13.40 22.75
C LEU A 531 13.58 13.98 21.44
N TYR A 532 12.83 13.87 20.35
CA TYR A 532 13.20 14.48 19.06
C TYR A 532 13.31 16.01 19.16
N TRP A 533 12.38 16.64 19.87
CA TRP A 533 12.42 18.09 20.08
C TRP A 533 13.63 18.53 20.93
N LEU A 534 13.95 17.78 21.99
CA LEU A 534 15.14 18.02 22.81
C LEU A 534 16.43 17.81 22.00
N MET A 535 16.49 16.79 21.14
CA MET A 535 17.64 16.55 20.26
C MET A 535 17.94 17.75 19.36
N VAL A 536 16.92 18.28 18.67
CA VAL A 536 17.08 19.45 17.78
C VAL A 536 17.58 20.67 18.56
N ARG A 537 17.06 20.88 19.78
CA ARG A 537 17.50 21.98 20.66
C ARG A 537 18.96 21.82 21.10
N ILE A 538 19.36 20.61 21.49
CA ILE A 538 20.75 20.30 21.89
C ILE A 538 21.71 20.54 20.72
N GLU A 539 21.38 20.07 19.51
CA GLU A 539 22.22 20.28 18.32
C GLU A 539 22.39 21.78 17.98
N ASN A 540 21.33 22.57 18.17
CA ASN A 540 21.40 24.02 17.95
C ASN A 540 22.24 24.72 19.02
N ALA A 541 22.11 24.31 20.29
CA ALA A 541 22.92 24.81 21.40
C ALA A 541 24.41 24.47 21.21
N GLU A 542 24.72 23.25 20.76
CA GLU A 542 26.08 22.80 20.46
C GLU A 542 26.70 23.65 19.35
N LYS A 543 26.00 23.86 18.24
CA LYS A 543 26.47 24.73 17.14
C LYS A 543 26.78 26.15 17.63
N ALA A 544 25.92 26.71 18.49
CA ALA A 544 26.13 28.03 19.06
C ALA A 544 27.38 28.08 19.98
N LEU A 545 27.60 27.05 20.80
CA LEU A 545 28.81 26.94 21.64
C LEU A 545 30.08 26.80 20.80
N CYS A 546 30.07 25.99 19.74
CA CYS A 546 31.20 25.85 18.83
C CYS A 546 31.56 27.17 18.15
N THR A 547 30.57 27.99 17.77
CA THR A 547 30.84 29.32 17.21
C THR A 547 31.43 30.31 18.21
N MET A 548 31.14 30.17 19.51
CA MET A 548 31.74 31.01 20.56
C MET A 548 33.16 30.58 20.94
N ALA A 549 33.48 29.28 20.87
CA ALA A 549 34.81 28.75 21.22
C ALA A 549 35.86 28.94 20.12
N GLY A 550 35.45 29.23 18.88
CA GLY A 550 36.33 29.48 17.74
C GLY A 550 36.65 30.96 17.46
N GLY A 551 36.22 31.87 18.34
CA GLY A 551 36.40 33.33 18.23
C GLY A 551 37.49 33.89 19.14
#